data_AF-A0A7C1BKH7-F1
#
_entry.id   AF-A0A7C1BKH7-F1
#
_cell.length_a   1.000
_cell.length_b   1.000
_cell.length_c   1.000
_cell.angle_alpha   90.00
_cell.angle_beta   90.00
_cell.angle_gamma   90.00
#
_symmetry.space_group_name_H-M   'P 1'
#
loop_
_entity.id
_entity.type
_entity.pdbx_description
1 polymer ?
#
loop_
_entity_poly.entity_id
_entity_poly.type
_entity_poly.pdbx_seq_one_letter_code
_entity_poly.pdbx_strand_id
1 'polypeptide(L)'
;MDTSDPPPFEFTVDNTHQVAQKFEITNYVKLEYLAVWGRRTSAPSGKFRIVVTRDDAGVPGSTITAVEVDAASVGGGWSWITVSCNVILQPGTYWILVYSTSTTQYSVGASGNSIVGLVSASGDGGATWSSESARDLIYKLQGYITP
;
A
#
# COMPACT_ATOMS: atom_id res chain seq x y z
N MET A 1 -16.18 0.20 -4.60
CA MET A 1 -15.77 1.20 -3.60
C MET A 1 -15.87 2.54 -4.29
N ASP A 2 -16.74 3.41 -3.78
CA ASP A 2 -17.00 4.74 -4.34
C ASP A 2 -15.75 5.61 -4.14
N THR A 3 -15.11 6.05 -5.22
CA THR A 3 -13.90 6.89 -5.17
C THR A 3 -14.33 8.35 -5.14
N SER A 4 -14.87 8.82 -4.02
CA SER A 4 -15.06 10.26 -3.84
C SER A 4 -13.68 10.95 -3.92
N ASP A 5 -13.58 12.03 -4.68
CA ASP A 5 -12.37 12.85 -4.78
C ASP A 5 -12.62 14.21 -4.07
N PRO A 6 -11.88 14.55 -3.01
CA PRO A 6 -10.83 13.76 -2.35
C PRO A 6 -11.40 12.57 -1.54
N PRO A 7 -10.57 11.56 -1.22
CA PRO A 7 -11.00 10.49 -0.32
C PRO A 7 -11.35 11.07 1.06
N PRO A 8 -12.25 10.41 1.81
CA PRO A 8 -12.72 10.92 3.11
C PRO A 8 -11.60 10.97 4.16
N PHE A 9 -10.56 10.14 4.00
CA PHE A 9 -9.37 10.13 4.84
C PHE A 9 -8.11 9.95 3.99
N GLU A 10 -6.96 10.32 4.54
CA GLU A 10 -5.66 10.11 3.91
C GLU A 10 -4.58 9.80 4.94
N PHE A 11 -3.54 9.08 4.52
CA PHE A 11 -2.28 8.95 5.25
C PHE A 11 -1.18 9.69 4.50
N THR A 12 -0.35 10.42 5.23
CA THR A 12 0.91 10.94 4.69
C THR A 12 1.97 9.86 4.76
N VAL A 13 2.65 9.61 3.65
CA VAL A 13 3.78 8.67 3.59
C VAL A 13 5.01 9.33 3.01
N ASP A 14 6.17 8.97 3.55
CA ASP A 14 7.51 9.35 3.09
C ASP A 14 8.49 8.19 3.37
N ASN A 15 9.80 8.46 3.49
CA ASN A 15 10.79 7.41 3.79
C ASN A 15 10.81 6.98 5.26
N THR A 16 10.21 7.75 6.15
CA THR A 16 10.07 7.46 7.58
C THR A 16 8.65 7.04 7.95
N HIS A 17 7.65 7.66 7.31
CA HIS A 17 6.24 7.36 7.49
C HIS A 17 5.78 6.33 6.47
N GLN A 18 5.49 5.13 6.92
CA GLN A 18 4.98 4.04 6.08
C GLN A 18 3.61 3.62 6.56
N VAL A 19 2.77 3.15 5.64
CA VAL A 19 1.46 2.58 5.99
C VAL A 19 1.29 1.23 5.32
N ALA A 20 0.65 0.32 6.05
CA ALA A 20 0.42 -1.05 5.69
C ALA A 20 -1.07 -1.39 5.83
N GLN A 21 -1.64 -2.14 4.89
CA GLN A 21 -2.94 -2.78 5.07
C GLN A 21 -2.78 -4.30 5.01
N LYS A 22 -3.29 -4.98 6.03
CA LYS A 22 -3.40 -6.44 6.05
C LYS A 22 -4.49 -6.93 5.09
N PHE A 23 -4.20 -8.01 4.37
CA PHE A 23 -5.16 -8.73 3.55
C PHE A 23 -4.89 -10.24 3.59
N GLU A 24 -5.91 -11.04 3.26
CA GLU A 24 -5.83 -12.50 3.24
C GLU A 24 -6.03 -13.05 1.84
N ILE A 25 -5.28 -14.09 1.53
CA ILE A 25 -5.39 -14.87 0.30
C ILE A 25 -5.77 -16.29 0.71
N THR A 26 -6.87 -16.80 0.18
CA THR A 26 -7.40 -18.14 0.55
C THR A 26 -7.03 -19.24 -0.44
N ASN A 27 -6.58 -18.86 -1.65
CA ASN A 27 -6.20 -19.76 -2.73
C ASN A 27 -4.89 -19.31 -3.34
N TYR A 28 -4.24 -20.13 -4.14
CA TYR A 28 -3.09 -19.68 -4.91
C TYR A 28 -3.54 -18.56 -5.86
N VAL A 29 -2.93 -17.38 -5.76
CA VAL A 29 -3.25 -16.22 -6.60
C VAL A 29 -1.99 -15.74 -7.28
N LYS A 30 -2.02 -15.66 -8.61
CA LYS A 30 -1.03 -14.88 -9.35
C LYS A 30 -1.51 -13.44 -9.44
N LEU A 31 -0.77 -12.56 -8.79
CA LEU A 31 -1.02 -11.13 -8.76
C LEU A 31 -0.28 -10.45 -9.90
N GLU A 32 -1.03 -9.72 -10.73
CA GLU A 32 -0.53 -9.05 -11.94
C GLU A 32 -0.39 -7.53 -11.76
N TYR A 33 -1.28 -6.93 -10.97
CA TYR A 33 -1.25 -5.50 -10.72
C TYR A 33 -1.62 -5.18 -9.28
N LEU A 34 -0.96 -4.14 -8.78
CA LEU A 34 -1.28 -3.44 -7.55
C LEU A 34 -1.59 -2.00 -7.89
N ALA A 35 -2.60 -1.42 -7.24
CA ALA A 35 -2.81 0.01 -7.32
C ALA A 35 -3.22 0.56 -5.97
N VAL A 36 -2.75 1.78 -5.66
CA VAL A 36 -3.17 2.55 -4.48
C VAL A 36 -3.72 3.88 -4.97
N TRP A 37 -4.81 4.34 -4.39
CA TRP A 37 -5.35 5.68 -4.67
C TRP A 37 -4.48 6.71 -3.96
N GLY A 38 -3.82 7.59 -4.69
CA GLY A 38 -2.81 8.46 -4.11
C GLY A 38 -2.47 9.67 -4.96
N ARG A 39 -1.69 10.57 -4.37
CA ARG A 39 -1.08 11.72 -5.03
C ARG A 39 0.25 12.09 -4.38
N ARG A 40 1.12 12.76 -5.14
CA ARG A 40 2.34 13.39 -4.63
C ARG A 40 1.99 14.75 -4.04
N THR A 41 2.52 15.07 -2.86
CA THR A 41 2.26 16.33 -2.16
C THR A 41 3.49 17.22 -2.00
N SER A 42 4.68 16.74 -2.32
CA SER A 42 5.93 17.52 -2.31
C SER A 42 6.69 17.46 -3.64
N ALA A 43 7.85 18.13 -3.68
CA ALA A 43 8.77 18.05 -4.81
C ALA A 43 9.22 16.60 -5.06
N PRO A 44 9.24 16.13 -6.33
CA PRO A 44 9.57 14.76 -6.64
C PRO A 44 11.06 14.47 -6.50
N SER A 45 11.37 13.40 -5.77
CA SER A 45 12.67 12.75 -5.70
C SER A 45 12.48 11.26 -5.41
N GLY A 46 13.43 10.41 -5.80
CA GLY A 46 13.32 8.97 -5.56
C GLY A 46 12.10 8.33 -6.24
N LYS A 47 11.47 7.38 -5.56
CA LYS A 47 10.38 6.55 -6.07
C LYS A 47 9.25 6.46 -5.04
N PHE A 48 8.01 6.31 -5.51
CA PHE A 48 6.92 5.77 -4.72
C PHE A 48 6.97 4.25 -4.81
N ARG A 49 6.95 3.55 -3.68
CA ARG A 49 7.10 2.11 -3.61
C ARG A 49 5.86 1.48 -2.99
N ILE A 50 5.37 0.42 -3.64
CA ILE A 50 4.35 -0.49 -3.13
C ILE A 50 5.03 -1.84 -2.89
N VAL A 51 4.87 -2.41 -1.70
CA VAL A 51 5.51 -3.68 -1.29
C VAL A 51 4.44 -4.64 -0.83
N VAL A 52 4.58 -5.90 -1.20
CA VAL A 52 3.83 -6.99 -0.56
C VAL A 52 4.77 -7.73 0.38
N THR A 53 4.36 -7.87 1.63
CA THR A 53 5.13 -8.60 2.65
C THR A 53 4.29 -9.73 3.26
N ARG A 54 4.96 -10.72 3.85
CA ARG A 54 4.29 -11.69 4.74
C ARG A 54 3.89 -11.02 6.05
N ASP A 55 2.86 -11.55 6.69
CA ASP A 55 2.62 -11.25 8.10
C ASP A 55 3.73 -11.84 8.98
N ASP A 56 4.19 -11.04 9.95
CA ASP A 56 5.09 -11.46 11.03
C ASP A 56 4.48 -11.04 12.36
N ALA A 57 3.82 -11.98 13.03
CA ALA A 57 3.14 -11.76 14.32
C ALA A 57 2.19 -10.54 14.35
N GLY A 58 1.46 -10.29 13.27
CA GLY A 58 0.52 -9.18 13.19
C GLY A 58 1.09 -7.84 12.71
N VAL A 59 2.32 -7.82 12.18
CA VAL A 59 2.92 -6.65 11.51
C VAL A 59 3.56 -7.03 10.16
N PRO A 60 3.88 -6.06 9.29
CA PRO A 60 4.63 -6.32 8.06
C PRO A 60 5.99 -6.97 8.31
N GLY A 61 6.22 -8.14 7.71
CA GLY A 61 7.47 -8.91 7.82
C GLY A 61 8.28 -8.95 6.53
N SER A 62 8.77 -10.14 6.18
CA SER A 62 9.62 -10.34 5.00
C SER A 62 8.96 -9.90 3.68
N THR A 63 9.71 -9.18 2.85
CA THR A 63 9.28 -8.76 1.51
C THR A 63 9.12 -9.95 0.57
N ILE A 64 7.98 -10.00 -0.12
CA ILE A 64 7.68 -10.94 -1.20
C ILE A 64 7.97 -10.29 -2.55
N THR A 65 7.46 -9.08 -2.75
CA THR A 65 7.75 -8.28 -3.94
C THR A 65 7.70 -6.80 -3.59
N ALA A 66 8.51 -6.01 -4.28
CA ALA A 66 8.51 -4.56 -4.22
C ALA A 66 8.47 -4.02 -5.64
N VAL A 67 7.60 -3.05 -5.87
CA VAL A 67 7.35 -2.45 -7.17
C VAL A 67 7.33 -0.94 -6.99
N GLU A 68 7.83 -0.23 -7.98
CA GLU A 68 8.16 1.18 -7.86
C GLU A 68 7.68 1.97 -9.06
N VAL A 69 7.32 3.23 -8.82
CA VAL A 69 7.16 4.24 -9.85
C VAL A 69 8.00 5.46 -9.49
N ASP A 70 8.50 6.13 -10.52
CA ASP A 70 9.24 7.37 -10.37
C ASP A 70 8.40 8.41 -9.66
N ALA A 71 8.97 9.09 -8.65
CA ALA A 71 8.25 10.14 -7.95
C ALA A 71 7.70 11.19 -8.93
N ALA A 72 8.43 11.48 -10.00
CA ALA A 72 8.05 12.40 -11.06
C ALA A 72 6.79 11.97 -11.83
N SER A 73 6.50 10.66 -11.96
CA SER A 73 5.33 10.15 -12.68
C SER A 73 4.05 10.17 -11.84
N VAL A 74 4.17 10.25 -10.52
CA VAL A 74 3.01 10.41 -9.63
C VAL A 74 2.52 11.86 -9.68
N GLY A 75 1.29 12.06 -10.14
CA GLY A 75 0.68 13.39 -10.23
C GLY A 75 0.39 14.06 -8.88
N GLY A 76 0.17 15.37 -8.91
CA GLY A 76 -0.30 16.13 -7.73
C GLY A 76 -1.82 16.02 -7.48
N GLY A 77 -2.57 15.49 -8.44
CA GLY A 77 -3.99 15.14 -8.30
C GLY A 77 -4.18 13.69 -7.88
N TRP A 78 -5.31 13.38 -7.25
CA TRP A 78 -5.67 12.03 -6.87
C TRP A 78 -5.84 11.13 -8.09
N SER A 79 -5.13 10.00 -8.10
CA SER A 79 -5.18 9.03 -9.19
C SER A 79 -4.79 7.63 -8.70
N TRP A 80 -5.05 6.62 -9.52
CA TRP A 80 -4.57 5.27 -9.26
C TRP A 80 -3.09 5.18 -9.62
N ILE A 81 -2.24 5.08 -8.60
CA ILE A 81 -0.83 4.77 -8.78
C ILE A 81 -0.72 3.26 -8.99
N THR A 82 -0.68 2.85 -10.26
CA THR A 82 -0.73 1.44 -10.67
C THR A 82 0.64 0.92 -11.05
N VAL A 83 0.97 -0.26 -10.57
CA VAL A 83 2.23 -0.97 -10.85
C VAL A 83 1.92 -2.40 -11.26
N SER A 84 2.64 -2.89 -12.26
CA SER A 84 2.64 -4.31 -12.57
C SER A 84 3.48 -5.05 -11.54
N CYS A 85 2.97 -6.17 -11.07
CA CYS A 85 3.71 -7.15 -10.30
C CYS A 85 3.53 -8.50 -10.99
N ASN A 86 4.45 -9.43 -10.78
CA ASN A 86 4.29 -10.79 -11.29
C ASN A 86 4.70 -11.76 -10.20
N VAL A 87 3.80 -11.95 -9.24
CA VAL A 87 4.08 -12.75 -8.05
C VAL A 87 2.96 -13.72 -7.76
N ILE A 88 3.33 -14.92 -7.33
CA ILE A 88 2.38 -15.94 -6.89
C ILE A 88 2.34 -15.90 -5.37
N LEU A 89 1.15 -15.62 -4.83
CA LEU A 89 0.87 -15.67 -3.40
C LEU A 89 0.23 -17.02 -3.08
N GLN A 90 0.80 -17.70 -2.09
CA GLN A 90 0.18 -18.88 -1.48
C GLN A 90 -0.99 -18.46 -0.59
N PRO A 91 -1.90 -19.37 -0.21
CA PRO A 91 -2.83 -19.10 0.87
C PRO A 91 -2.09 -18.59 2.13
N GLY A 92 -2.58 -17.50 2.73
CA GLY A 92 -1.95 -16.86 3.88
C GLY A 92 -2.34 -15.40 4.08
N THR A 93 -1.77 -14.80 5.12
CA THR A 93 -1.95 -13.39 5.49
C THR A 93 -0.75 -12.56 5.01
N TYR A 94 -1.05 -11.42 4.40
CA TYR A 94 -0.07 -10.54 3.78
C TYR A 94 -0.36 -9.08 4.11
N TRP A 95 0.58 -8.21 3.78
CA TRP A 95 0.43 -6.77 3.89
C TRP A 95 0.76 -6.10 2.56
N ILE A 96 -0.03 -5.09 2.20
CA ILE A 96 0.36 -4.09 1.20
C ILE A 96 0.93 -2.88 1.93
N LEU A 97 2.21 -2.63 1.72
CA LEU A 97 2.98 -1.51 2.27
C LEU A 97 3.13 -0.42 1.21
N VAL A 98 3.03 0.84 1.61
CA VAL A 98 3.32 1.98 0.74
C VAL A 98 4.19 3.01 1.45
N TYR A 99 5.22 3.47 0.75
CA TYR A 99 6.17 4.46 1.25
C TYR A 99 6.99 5.09 0.13
N SER A 100 7.73 6.15 0.47
CA SER A 100 8.68 6.81 -0.44
C SER A 100 10.09 6.26 -0.23
N THR A 101 10.88 6.12 -1.29
CA THR A 101 12.31 5.81 -1.15
C THR A 101 13.18 7.03 -0.81
N SER A 102 12.56 8.21 -0.71
CA SER A 102 13.21 9.47 -0.33
C SER A 102 12.29 10.33 0.54
N THR A 103 12.68 11.57 0.80
CA THR A 103 11.86 12.55 1.53
C THR A 103 10.63 13.05 0.76
N THR A 104 10.37 12.57 -0.47
CA THR A 104 9.13 12.91 -1.17
C THR A 104 7.92 12.44 -0.36
N GLN A 105 6.96 13.33 -0.16
CA GLN A 105 5.71 13.06 0.52
C GLN A 105 4.61 12.72 -0.47
N TYR A 106 3.77 11.77 -0.08
CA TYR A 106 2.57 11.38 -0.78
C TYR A 106 1.39 11.34 0.20
N SER A 107 0.21 11.67 -0.30
CA SER A 107 -1.05 11.31 0.36
C SER A 107 -1.55 10.01 -0.27
N VAL A 108 -1.85 9.01 0.55
CA VAL A 108 -2.55 7.79 0.12
C VAL A 108 -3.94 7.76 0.73
N GLY A 109 -4.93 7.47 -0.12
CA GLY A 109 -6.34 7.58 0.21
C GLY A 109 -6.78 6.45 1.12
N ALA A 110 -7.65 6.79 2.06
CA ALA A 110 -8.25 5.84 2.99
C ALA A 110 -9.76 6.05 3.08
N SER A 111 -10.45 4.99 3.45
CA SER A 111 -11.88 4.98 3.76
C SER A 111 -12.10 4.68 5.24
N GLY A 112 -13.33 4.84 5.74
CA GLY A 112 -13.66 4.36 7.08
C GLY A 112 -13.50 2.84 7.17
N ASN A 113 -13.31 2.32 8.38
CA ASN A 113 -13.14 0.88 8.65
C ASN A 113 -14.33 0.08 8.10
N SER A 114 -14.16 -0.47 6.89
CA SER A 114 -15.19 -1.11 6.08
C SER A 114 -14.66 -2.34 5.34
N ILE A 115 -13.34 -2.56 5.36
CA ILE A 115 -12.67 -3.74 4.88
C ILE A 115 -12.22 -4.57 6.08
N VAL A 116 -12.44 -5.88 6.03
CA VAL A 116 -11.88 -6.80 7.02
C VAL A 116 -10.35 -6.79 6.87
N GLY A 117 -9.67 -6.10 7.77
CA GLY A 117 -8.23 -5.95 7.79
C GLY A 117 -7.77 -5.01 8.89
N LEU A 118 -6.47 -5.01 9.15
CA LEU A 118 -5.82 -4.10 10.08
C LEU A 118 -4.94 -3.16 9.25
N VAL A 119 -5.12 -1.85 9.39
CA VAL A 119 -4.10 -0.88 8.97
C VAL A 119 -3.07 -0.74 10.07
N SER A 120 -1.81 -0.61 9.68
CA SER A 120 -0.74 -0.24 10.60
C SER A 120 0.11 0.85 9.97
N ALA A 121 0.57 1.78 10.81
CA ALA A 121 1.48 2.83 10.42
C ALA A 121 2.81 2.67 11.15
N SER A 122 3.87 3.17 10.53
CA SER A 122 5.21 3.26 11.08
C SER A 122 5.68 4.70 10.94
N GLY A 123 6.32 5.26 11.98
CA GLY A 123 6.99 6.56 11.92
C GLY A 123 8.52 6.50 11.85
N ASP A 124 9.09 5.30 11.75
CA ASP A 124 10.55 5.07 11.88
C ASP A 124 11.13 4.23 10.72
N GLY A 125 10.48 4.26 9.56
CA GLY A 125 10.94 3.53 8.37
C GLY A 125 10.66 2.03 8.39
N GLY A 126 9.68 1.59 9.17
CA GLY A 126 9.18 0.23 9.26
C GLY A 126 9.80 -0.59 10.39
N ALA A 127 10.49 0.06 11.34
CA ALA A 127 11.10 -0.60 12.49
C ALA A 127 10.07 -0.90 13.58
N THR A 128 9.08 -0.03 13.77
CA THR A 128 7.95 -0.25 14.69
C THR A 128 6.63 0.03 14.00
N TRP A 129 5.61 -0.77 14.35
CA TRP A 129 4.28 -0.70 13.74
C TRP A 129 3.23 -0.50 14.82
N SER A 130 2.38 0.50 14.63
CA SER A 130 1.21 0.77 15.46
C SER A 130 -0.07 0.58 14.66
N SER A 131 -1.03 -0.12 15.25
CA SER A 131 -2.34 -0.35 14.66
C SER A 131 -3.14 0.95 14.50
N GLU A 132 -3.69 1.16 13.31
CA GLU A 132 -4.60 2.25 12.97
C GLU A 132 -6.01 1.65 12.79
N SER A 133 -6.82 1.65 13.85
CA SER A 133 -8.03 0.83 13.93
C SER A 133 -9.28 1.41 13.23
N ALA A 134 -9.21 2.62 12.67
CA ALA A 134 -10.39 3.37 12.20
C ALA A 134 -10.42 3.65 10.69
N ARG A 135 -9.42 3.16 9.94
CA ARG A 135 -9.19 3.54 8.54
C ARG A 135 -8.71 2.33 7.75
N ASP A 136 -9.12 2.23 6.49
CA ASP A 136 -8.62 1.24 5.53
C ASP A 136 -8.03 1.93 4.31
N LEU A 137 -6.90 1.45 3.80
CA LEU A 137 -6.34 1.95 2.54
C LEU A 137 -7.30 1.69 1.38
N ILE A 138 -7.34 2.63 0.43
CA ILE A 138 -8.03 2.45 -0.85
C ILE A 138 -7.02 1.86 -1.85
N TYR A 139 -7.09 0.55 -2.05
CA TYR A 139 -6.19 -0.19 -2.95
C TYR A 139 -6.95 -1.17 -3.84
N LYS A 140 -6.27 -1.63 -4.90
CA LYS A 140 -6.72 -2.69 -5.80
C LYS A 140 -5.63 -3.75 -5.92
N LEU A 141 -6.06 -5.00 -5.80
CA LEU A 141 -5.27 -6.17 -6.17
C LEU A 141 -5.94 -6.78 -7.40
N GLN A 142 -5.21 -6.93 -8.50
CA GLN A 142 -5.72 -7.59 -9.69
C GLN A 142 -4.83 -8.79 -10.03
N GLY A 143 -5.47 -9.92 -10.23
CA GLY A 143 -4.83 -11.19 -10.50
C GLY A 143 -5.85 -12.29 -10.77
N TYR A 144 -5.38 -13.52 -10.84
CA TYR A 144 -6.23 -14.69 -11.05
C TYR A 144 -5.82 -15.83 -10.13
N ILE A 145 -6.82 -16.66 -9.77
CA ILE A 145 -6.58 -17.89 -9.04
C ILE A 145 -5.85 -18.85 -9.96
N THR A 146 -4.74 -19.40 -9.49
CA THR A 146 -4.02 -20.47 -10.17
C THR A 146 -4.45 -21.80 -9.56
N PRO A 147 -5.03 -22.73 -10.34
CA PRO A 147 -5.37 -24.06 -9.86
C PRO A 147 -4.13 -24.89 -9.49
#